data_AF-A0A2V6L121-F1
#
_entry.id   AF-A0A2V6L121-F1
#
_cell.length_a   1.000
_cell.length_b   1.000
_cell.length_c   1.000
_cell.angle_alpha   90.00
_cell.angle_beta   90.00
_cell.angle_gamma   90.00
#
_symmetry.space_group_name_H-M   'P 1'
#
loop_
_entity.id
_entity.type
_entity.pdbx_description
1 polymer ?
#
loop_
_entity_poly.entity_id
_entity_poly.type
_entity_poly.pdbx_seq_one_letter_code
_entity_poly.pdbx_strand_id
1 'polypeptide(L)'
;MEEVTVGGTFSRRLPHRILNRAVEEAWARETRSPSNMMQELASRFRQNGLHVFRHRRGMLFVSPIRARAFVHEHAGVSPSVNAILEALSGTAAISRKQLFEKLIGDSASEHAEARSLALASDLRWLINEGYVIEFNDGSLDLPRVKARPPACAEATAGRQETVPAVESAPSLSSGLTTKAMEQLSTQTPLQLTWPEQ
;
A
#
# COMPACT_ATOMS: atom_id res chain seq x y z
N MET A 1 0.72 -30.60 9.78
CA MET A 1 0.63 -30.66 8.30
C MET A 1 2.04 -30.47 7.80
N GLU A 2 2.55 -31.41 7.01
CA GLU A 2 3.88 -31.33 6.42
C GLU A 2 3.77 -30.55 5.10
N GLU A 3 4.46 -29.42 5.00
CA GLU A 3 4.45 -28.55 3.81
C GLU A 3 5.80 -28.70 3.08
N VAL A 4 5.75 -29.00 1.78
CA VAL A 4 6.92 -29.12 0.92
C VAL A 4 6.85 -28.07 -0.18
N THR A 5 7.85 -27.18 -0.24
CA THR A 5 7.95 -26.16 -1.30
C THR A 5 8.71 -26.72 -2.50
N VAL A 6 8.11 -26.65 -3.69
CA VAL A 6 8.74 -27.09 -4.94
C VAL A 6 8.90 -25.91 -5.88
N GLY A 7 10.09 -25.74 -6.47
CA GLY A 7 10.33 -24.67 -7.45
C GLY A 7 9.48 -24.85 -8.72
N GLY A 8 9.02 -23.74 -9.31
CA GLY A 8 8.09 -23.76 -10.45
C GLY A 8 8.60 -24.45 -11.73
N THR A 9 9.91 -24.53 -11.94
CA THR A 9 10.51 -25.29 -13.04
C THR A 9 10.51 -26.80 -12.77
N PHE A 10 10.74 -27.19 -11.51
CA PHE A 10 10.72 -28.58 -11.06
C PHE A 10 9.31 -29.16 -10.97
N SER A 11 8.31 -28.33 -10.64
CA SER A 11 6.91 -28.75 -10.59
C SER A 11 6.38 -29.27 -11.93
N ARG A 12 6.95 -28.83 -13.05
CA ARG A 12 6.59 -29.29 -14.41
C ARG A 12 7.14 -30.67 -14.77
N ARG A 13 8.10 -31.18 -14.00
CA ARG A 13 8.78 -32.47 -14.25
C ARG A 13 8.43 -33.52 -13.21
N LEU A 14 7.41 -33.29 -12.39
CA LEU A 14 7.04 -34.27 -11.37
C LEU A 14 6.62 -35.59 -12.04
N PRO A 15 7.09 -36.75 -11.56
CA PRO A 15 6.76 -38.03 -12.16
C PRO A 15 5.28 -38.40 -11.98
N HIS A 16 4.61 -37.79 -10.99
CA HIS A 16 3.26 -38.16 -10.60
C HIS A 16 2.19 -37.37 -11.37
N ARG A 17 1.43 -38.05 -12.23
CA ARG A 17 0.44 -37.43 -13.14
C ARG A 17 -0.64 -36.62 -12.44
N ILE A 18 -1.14 -37.10 -11.30
CA ILE A 18 -2.19 -36.39 -10.53
C ILE A 18 -1.65 -35.05 -9.98
N LEU A 19 -0.40 -35.01 -9.49
CA LEU A 19 0.21 -33.79 -8.99
C LEU A 19 0.45 -32.79 -10.13
N ASN A 20 0.96 -33.23 -11.28
CA ASN A 20 1.11 -32.36 -12.46
C ASN A 20 -0.22 -31.73 -12.89
N ARG A 21 -1.27 -32.55 -13.01
CA ARG A 21 -2.59 -32.06 -13.40
C ARG A 21 -3.14 -31.05 -12.38
N ALA A 22 -2.96 -31.31 -11.09
CA ALA A 22 -3.37 -30.37 -10.04
C ALA A 22 -2.62 -29.03 -10.13
N VAL A 23 -1.31 -29.06 -10.40
CA VAL A 23 -0.49 -27.85 -10.60
C VAL A 23 -0.92 -27.09 -11.86
N GLU A 24 -1.15 -27.79 -12.98
CA GLU A 24 -1.63 -27.19 -14.23
C GLU A 24 -3.01 -26.55 -14.06
N GLU A 25 -3.94 -27.22 -13.37
CA GLU A 25 -5.27 -26.68 -13.09
C GLU A 25 -5.18 -25.45 -12.17
N ALA A 26 -4.34 -25.49 -11.14
CA ALA A 26 -4.10 -24.34 -10.26
C ALA A 26 -3.48 -23.17 -11.02
N TRP A 27 -2.48 -23.43 -11.86
CA TRP A 27 -1.87 -22.44 -12.75
C TRP A 27 -2.94 -21.82 -13.67
N ALA A 28 -3.73 -22.65 -14.35
CA ALA A 28 -4.73 -22.20 -15.31
C ALA A 28 -5.81 -21.33 -14.64
N ARG A 29 -6.19 -21.64 -13.39
CA ARG A 29 -7.10 -20.80 -12.59
C ARG A 29 -6.48 -19.43 -12.32
N GLU A 30 -5.24 -19.40 -11.85
CA GLU A 30 -4.56 -18.14 -11.49
C GLU A 30 -4.25 -17.28 -12.72
N THR A 31 -3.85 -17.89 -13.83
CA THR A 31 -3.57 -17.16 -15.09
C THR A 31 -4.83 -16.58 -15.70
N ARG A 32 -5.98 -17.27 -15.58
CA ARG A 32 -7.27 -16.75 -16.04
C ARG A 32 -7.75 -15.59 -15.17
N SER A 33 -7.54 -15.66 -13.86
CA SER A 33 -7.86 -14.56 -12.94
C SER A 33 -6.95 -14.63 -11.72
N PRO A 34 -6.01 -13.68 -11.55
CA PRO A 34 -5.03 -13.71 -10.45
C PRO A 34 -5.62 -13.23 -9.12
N SER A 35 -6.91 -13.49 -8.88
CA SER A 35 -7.67 -12.89 -7.77
C SER A 35 -7.16 -13.36 -6.41
N ASN A 36 -6.80 -14.65 -6.30
CA ASN A 36 -6.31 -15.22 -5.05
C ASN A 36 -4.94 -14.63 -4.70
N MET A 37 -4.01 -14.59 -5.67
CA MET A 37 -2.70 -13.94 -5.46
C MET A 37 -2.86 -12.46 -5.09
N MET A 38 -3.78 -11.73 -5.73
CA MET A 38 -4.04 -10.32 -5.40
C MET A 38 -4.60 -10.13 -3.99
N GLN A 39 -5.47 -11.02 -3.52
CA GLN A 39 -6.01 -10.98 -2.15
C GLN A 39 -4.92 -11.26 -1.11
N GLU A 40 -4.08 -12.27 -1.36
CA GLU A 40 -2.93 -12.60 -0.51
C GLU A 40 -1.92 -11.45 -0.46
N LEU A 41 -1.54 -10.89 -1.62
CA LEU A 41 -0.64 -9.75 -1.69
C LEU A 41 -1.21 -8.53 -0.96
N ALA A 42 -2.49 -8.20 -1.19
CA ALA A 42 -3.13 -7.10 -0.51
C ALA A 42 -3.18 -7.31 1.02
N SER A 43 -3.41 -8.54 1.48
CA SER A 43 -3.36 -8.90 2.90
C SER A 43 -1.95 -8.68 3.46
N ARG A 44 -0.92 -9.22 2.81
CA ARG A 44 0.48 -9.08 3.23
C ARG A 44 0.93 -7.62 3.23
N PHE A 45 0.58 -6.83 2.22
CA PHE A 45 0.91 -5.41 2.20
C PHE A 45 0.31 -4.67 3.40
N ARG A 46 -0.96 -4.93 3.75
CA ARG A 46 -1.59 -4.32 4.94
C ARG A 46 -0.91 -4.75 6.24
N GLN A 47 -0.52 -6.02 6.36
CA GLN A 47 0.23 -6.53 7.53
C GLN A 47 1.60 -5.85 7.68
N ASN A 48 2.24 -5.50 6.56
CA ASN A 48 3.50 -4.76 6.55
C ASN A 48 3.33 -3.23 6.65
N GLY A 49 2.13 -2.74 7.00
CA GLY A 49 1.86 -1.32 7.16
C GLY A 49 1.75 -0.53 5.84
N LEU A 50 1.69 -1.20 4.69
CA LEU A 50 1.44 -0.55 3.40
C LEU A 50 -0.06 -0.36 3.15
N HIS A 51 -0.39 0.75 2.52
CA HIS A 51 -1.74 1.13 2.18
C HIS A 51 -2.06 0.80 0.73
N VAL A 52 -3.07 -0.06 0.55
CA VAL A 52 -3.62 -0.40 -0.77
C VAL A 52 -4.84 0.47 -1.03
N PHE A 53 -4.83 1.26 -2.10
CA PHE A 53 -5.92 2.16 -2.47
C PHE A 53 -6.23 2.10 -3.96
N ARG A 54 -7.46 2.47 -4.34
CA ARG A 54 -7.86 2.59 -5.76
C ARG A 54 -7.72 4.04 -6.21
N HIS A 55 -7.15 4.24 -7.39
CA HIS A 55 -7.06 5.55 -8.03
C HIS A 55 -7.35 5.44 -9.53
N ARG A 56 -6.50 5.97 -10.42
CA ARG A 56 -6.72 6.17 -11.86
C ARG A 56 -7.41 4.96 -12.49
N ARG A 57 -8.62 5.18 -13.04
CA ARG A 57 -9.42 4.14 -13.72
C ARG A 57 -9.69 2.88 -12.87
N GLY A 58 -9.72 3.02 -11.54
CA GLY A 58 -9.96 1.91 -10.61
C GLY A 58 -8.73 1.01 -10.36
N MET A 59 -7.56 1.38 -10.89
CA MET A 59 -6.31 0.64 -10.64
C MET A 59 -5.92 0.70 -9.16
N LEU A 60 -5.36 -0.40 -8.67
CA LEU A 60 -4.86 -0.52 -7.30
C LEU A 60 -3.41 -0.03 -7.23
N PHE A 61 -3.14 0.82 -6.26
CA PHE A 61 -1.81 1.30 -5.93
C PHE A 61 -1.48 0.93 -4.49
N VAL A 62 -0.19 0.80 -4.21
CA VAL A 62 0.35 0.49 -2.88
C VAL A 62 1.29 1.62 -2.49
N SER A 63 1.12 2.16 -1.28
CA SER A 63 1.97 3.24 -0.76
C SER A 63 2.27 3.03 0.73
N PRO A 64 3.47 3.38 1.21
CA PRO A 64 3.74 3.44 2.65
C PRO A 64 2.97 4.57 3.36
N ILE A 65 2.53 5.58 2.62
CA ILE A 65 1.82 6.75 3.16
C ILE A 65 0.32 6.62 2.87
N ARG A 66 -0.50 6.86 3.89
CA ARG A 66 -1.97 6.83 3.75
C ARG A 66 -2.45 8.11 3.06
N ALA A 67 -3.08 7.98 1.92
CA ALA A 67 -3.68 9.12 1.22
C ALA A 67 -4.84 9.74 2.03
N ARG A 68 -4.85 11.06 2.17
CA ARG A 68 -5.84 11.84 2.93
C ARG A 68 -6.34 13.02 2.10
N ALA A 69 -7.65 13.26 2.12
CA ALA A 69 -8.19 14.47 1.53
C ALA A 69 -7.72 15.69 2.34
N PHE A 70 -7.29 16.74 1.64
CA PHE A 70 -6.95 18.01 2.25
C PHE A 70 -8.24 18.76 2.61
N VAL A 71 -8.43 19.12 3.88
CA VAL A 71 -9.60 19.86 4.37
C VAL A 71 -9.20 21.31 4.64
N HIS A 72 -9.69 22.22 3.81
CA HIS A 72 -9.33 23.65 3.83
C HIS A 72 -9.74 24.36 5.13
N GLU A 73 -10.76 23.88 5.85
CA GLU A 73 -11.27 24.57 7.05
C GLU A 73 -10.36 24.50 8.28
N HIS A 74 -9.37 23.60 8.31
CA HIS A 74 -8.52 23.41 9.49
C HIS A 74 -7.05 23.83 9.29
N ALA A 75 -6.64 24.16 8.07
CA ALA A 75 -5.25 24.40 7.76
C ALA A 75 -5.00 25.89 7.50
N GLY A 76 -4.39 26.59 8.46
CA GLY A 76 -3.71 27.86 8.24
C GLY A 76 -2.42 27.64 7.43
N VAL A 77 -2.54 27.13 6.20
CA VAL A 77 -1.41 26.80 5.33
C VAL A 77 -0.80 28.02 4.67
N SER A 78 0.48 27.89 4.32
CA SER A 78 1.21 28.92 3.58
C SER A 78 0.55 29.17 2.20
N PRO A 79 0.68 30.40 1.65
CA PRO A 79 0.22 30.68 0.29
C PRO A 79 0.85 29.76 -0.77
N SER A 80 2.09 29.30 -0.55
CA SER A 80 2.78 28.40 -1.47
C SER A 80 2.12 27.02 -1.53
N VAL A 81 1.73 26.47 -0.38
CA VAL A 81 0.99 25.20 -0.31
C VAL A 81 -0.36 25.30 -1.02
N ASN A 82 -1.10 26.39 -0.82
CA ASN A 82 -2.37 26.59 -1.52
C ASN A 82 -2.16 26.65 -3.05
N ALA A 83 -1.12 27.32 -3.52
CA ALA A 83 -0.79 27.37 -4.94
C ALA A 83 -0.46 25.98 -5.53
N ILE A 84 0.23 25.11 -4.77
CA ILE A 84 0.48 23.71 -5.16
C ILE A 84 -0.84 22.94 -5.30
N LEU A 85 -1.71 23.03 -4.30
CA LEU A 85 -3.00 22.32 -4.29
C LEU A 85 -3.92 22.80 -5.42
N GLU A 86 -3.97 24.10 -5.68
CA GLU A 86 -4.73 24.67 -6.79
C GLU A 86 -4.18 24.17 -8.14
N ALA A 87 -2.85 24.19 -8.33
CA ALA A 87 -2.23 23.69 -9.55
C ALA A 87 -2.55 22.21 -9.82
N LEU A 88 -2.68 21.40 -8.76
CA LEU A 88 -2.98 19.96 -8.83
C LEU A 88 -4.48 19.64 -8.90
N SER A 89 -5.37 20.61 -8.68
CA SER A 89 -6.82 20.37 -8.67
C SER A 89 -7.42 20.12 -10.07
N GLY A 90 -6.64 20.39 -11.13
CA GLY A 90 -7.03 20.16 -12.53
C GLY A 90 -7.18 18.68 -12.91
N THR A 91 -7.90 18.42 -14.01
CA THR A 91 -8.19 17.05 -14.50
C THR A 91 -6.95 16.29 -14.99
N ALA A 92 -5.89 17.00 -15.40
CA ALA A 92 -4.68 16.41 -15.97
C ALA A 92 -3.59 16.24 -14.90
N ALA A 93 -2.98 15.06 -14.86
CA ALA A 93 -1.83 14.79 -14.00
C ALA A 93 -0.63 15.66 -14.43
N ILE A 94 0.01 16.31 -13.47
CA ILE A 94 1.14 17.22 -13.71
C ILE A 94 2.41 16.58 -13.15
N SER A 95 3.53 16.64 -13.87
CA SER A 95 4.82 16.19 -13.35
C SER A 95 5.45 17.20 -12.38
N ARG A 96 6.39 16.76 -11.53
CA ARG A 96 7.13 17.67 -10.64
C ARG A 96 7.76 18.84 -11.41
N LYS A 97 8.39 18.60 -12.57
CA LYS A 97 9.03 19.66 -13.37
C LYS A 97 8.01 20.71 -13.84
N GLN A 98 6.90 20.25 -14.41
CA GLN A 98 5.84 21.13 -14.90
C GLN A 98 5.18 21.92 -13.76
N LEU A 99 5.08 21.36 -12.56
CA LEU A 99 4.56 22.07 -11.39
C LEU A 99 5.48 23.23 -10.99
N PHE A 100 6.79 23.01 -10.98
CA PHE A 100 7.77 24.06 -10.68
C PHE A 100 7.78 25.15 -11.76
N GLU A 101 7.75 24.77 -13.03
CA GLU A 101 7.64 25.72 -14.16
C GLU A 101 6.39 26.59 -14.04
N LYS A 102 5.24 26.01 -13.69
CA LYS A 102 3.98 26.74 -13.52
C LYS A 102 4.00 27.72 -12.35
N LEU A 103 4.66 27.39 -11.24
CA LEU A 103 4.58 28.18 -10.00
C LEU A 103 5.70 29.22 -9.87
N ILE A 104 6.88 28.94 -10.42
CA ILE A 104 8.05 29.83 -10.30
C ILE A 104 8.26 30.63 -11.58
N GLY A 105 7.87 30.08 -12.74
CA GLY A 105 8.20 30.62 -14.05
C GLY A 105 9.72 30.60 -14.32
N ASP A 106 10.11 31.05 -15.51
CA ASP A 106 11.52 31.11 -15.95
C ASP A 106 12.27 32.34 -15.37
N SER A 107 11.86 32.82 -14.18
CA SER A 107 12.43 34.03 -13.60
C SER A 107 13.80 33.72 -13.00
N ALA A 108 14.87 34.00 -13.75
CA ALA A 108 16.26 33.89 -13.30
C ALA A 108 16.62 35.01 -12.29
N SER A 109 16.04 34.95 -11.09
CA SER A 109 16.41 35.78 -9.95
C SER A 109 17.00 34.89 -8.85
N GLU A 110 17.96 35.39 -8.07
CA GLU A 110 18.45 34.75 -6.83
C GLU A 110 17.29 34.31 -5.90
N HIS A 111 16.18 35.05 -5.92
CA HIS A 111 14.97 34.72 -5.14
C HIS A 111 14.19 33.55 -5.73
N ALA A 112 14.46 33.12 -6.96
CA ALA A 112 13.83 31.96 -7.58
C ALA A 112 14.40 30.64 -7.03
N GLU A 113 15.70 30.57 -6.74
CA GLU A 113 16.30 29.39 -6.11
C GLU A 113 15.76 29.20 -4.68
N ALA A 114 15.71 30.27 -3.89
CA ALA A 114 15.13 30.24 -2.55
C ALA A 114 13.65 29.83 -2.56
N ARG A 115 12.86 30.37 -3.49
CA ARG A 115 11.45 29.97 -3.69
C ARG A 115 11.32 28.52 -4.16
N SER A 116 12.22 28.04 -5.01
CA SER A 116 12.26 26.65 -5.48
C SER A 116 12.54 25.67 -4.35
N LEU A 117 13.51 25.98 -3.48
CA LEU A 117 13.82 25.18 -2.30
C LEU A 117 12.66 25.15 -1.30
N ALA A 118 12.01 26.29 -1.08
CA ALA A 118 10.80 26.35 -0.26
C ALA A 118 9.67 25.51 -0.86
N LEU A 119 9.41 25.64 -2.16
CA LEU A 119 8.39 24.88 -2.87
C LEU A 119 8.65 23.36 -2.82
N ALA A 120 9.92 22.95 -2.95
CA ALA A 120 10.33 21.56 -2.83
C ALA A 120 10.09 21.01 -1.41
N SER A 121 10.35 21.83 -0.39
CA SER A 121 10.12 21.49 1.01
C SER A 121 8.63 21.32 1.29
N ASP A 122 7.81 22.27 0.84
CA ASP A 122 6.35 22.24 0.97
C ASP A 122 5.74 21.04 0.24
N LEU A 123 6.18 20.76 -1.00
CA LEU A 123 5.75 19.58 -1.75
C LEU A 123 6.11 18.27 -1.03
N ARG A 124 7.34 18.17 -0.50
CA ARG A 124 7.78 16.99 0.26
C ARG A 124 6.91 16.78 1.49
N TRP A 125 6.58 17.85 2.21
CA TRP A 125 5.67 17.80 3.36
C TRP A 125 4.28 17.30 2.95
N LEU A 126 3.71 17.84 1.88
CA LEU A 126 2.40 17.43 1.35
C LEU A 126 2.34 15.94 0.97
N ILE A 127 3.42 15.42 0.38
CA ILE A 127 3.53 14.01 0.03
C ILE A 127 3.61 13.15 1.29
N ASN A 128 4.45 13.52 2.25
CA ASN A 128 4.64 12.78 3.50
C ASN A 128 3.38 12.69 4.35
N GLU A 129 2.59 13.76 4.41
CA GLU A 129 1.29 13.77 5.10
C GLU A 129 0.18 13.06 4.32
N GLY A 130 0.43 12.72 3.05
CA GLY A 130 -0.50 12.02 2.18
C GLY A 130 -1.57 12.91 1.55
N TYR A 131 -1.38 14.24 1.53
CA TYR A 131 -2.26 15.19 0.86
C TYR A 131 -2.03 15.26 -0.65
N VAL A 132 -0.84 14.90 -1.11
CA VAL A 132 -0.47 14.77 -2.52
C VAL A 132 0.08 13.37 -2.77
N ILE A 133 -0.26 12.78 -3.91
CA ILE A 133 0.25 11.47 -4.32
C ILE A 133 1.25 11.68 -5.45
N GLU A 134 2.48 11.21 -5.25
CA GLU A 134 3.47 11.05 -6.32
C GLU A 134 3.42 9.59 -6.82
N PHE A 135 3.16 9.43 -8.12
CA PHE A 135 3.13 8.13 -8.77
C PHE A 135 4.52 7.74 -9.28
N ASN A 136 4.69 6.45 -9.59
CA ASN A 136 5.95 5.90 -10.10
C ASN A 136 6.40 6.48 -11.45
N ASP A 137 5.47 7.05 -12.23
CA ASP A 137 5.74 7.76 -13.48
C ASP A 137 6.18 9.23 -13.26
N GLY A 138 6.30 9.66 -12.00
CA GLY A 138 6.66 11.03 -11.62
C GLY A 138 5.51 12.04 -11.73
N SER A 139 4.29 11.56 -11.95
CA SER A 139 3.11 12.40 -11.98
C SER A 139 2.54 12.64 -10.58
N LEU A 140 1.99 13.83 -10.38
CA LEU A 140 1.37 14.29 -9.14
C LEU A 140 -0.14 14.37 -9.32
N ASP A 141 -0.89 13.94 -8.31
CA ASP A 141 -2.35 14.02 -8.29
C ASP A 141 -2.83 14.14 -6.84
N LEU A 142 -4.08 14.59 -6.68
CA LEU A 142 -4.71 14.65 -5.38
C LEU A 142 -5.35 13.28 -5.03
N PRO A 143 -5.38 12.92 -3.74
CA PRO A 143 -6.15 11.79 -3.25
C PRO A 143 -7.62 11.89 -3.65
N ARG A 144 -8.13 10.88 -4.39
CA ARG A 144 -9.57 10.73 -4.69
C ARG A 144 -10.38 10.12 -3.54
N VAL A 145 -9.82 10.14 -2.33
CA VAL A 145 -10.48 9.62 -1.14
C VAL A 145 -11.64 10.55 -0.83
N LYS A 146 -12.89 10.08 -0.91
CA LYS A 146 -14.04 10.84 -0.40
C LYS A 146 -13.72 11.23 1.04
N ALA A 147 -13.75 12.53 1.35
CA ALA A 147 -13.68 13.02 2.72
C ALA A 147 -14.80 12.31 3.51
N ARG A 148 -14.43 11.34 4.34
CA ARG A 148 -15.39 10.71 5.23
C ARG A 148 -15.77 11.80 6.25
N PRO A 149 -17.06 12.17 6.37
CA PRO A 149 -17.48 13.10 7.40
C PRO A 149 -17.03 12.57 8.77
N PRO A 150 -16.63 13.44 9.73
CA PRO A 150 -16.09 13.03 11.02
C PRO A 150 -17.05 12.22 11.92
N ALA A 151 -18.29 11.96 11.51
CA ALA A 151 -19.30 11.29 12.32
C ALA A 151 -19.23 9.74 12.36
N CYS A 152 -18.22 9.09 11.76
CA CYS A 152 -18.22 7.62 11.65
C CYS A 152 -16.90 6.95 12.07
N ALA A 153 -16.18 7.56 13.01
CA ALA A 153 -15.05 6.94 13.69
C ALA A 153 -15.45 6.14 14.95
N GLU A 154 -16.70 6.19 15.41
CA GLU A 154 -17.14 5.49 16.63
C GLU A 154 -18.11 4.31 16.40
N ALA A 155 -18.50 4.02 15.16
CA ALA A 155 -19.50 2.98 14.87
C ALA A 155 -18.94 1.66 14.30
N THR A 156 -17.69 1.30 14.60
CA THR A 156 -17.13 -0.03 14.28
C THR A 156 -16.78 -0.86 15.53
N ALA A 157 -17.40 -0.57 16.67
CA ALA A 157 -17.29 -1.37 17.90
C ALA A 157 -18.54 -2.23 18.19
N GLY A 158 -19.49 -2.38 17.26
CA GLY A 158 -20.74 -3.11 17.54
C GLY A 158 -21.43 -3.67 16.31
N ARG A 159 -20.89 -4.74 15.73
CA ARG A 159 -21.69 -5.70 14.95
C ARG A 159 -21.25 -7.10 15.32
N GLN A 160 -21.71 -7.52 16.51
CA GLN A 160 -21.90 -8.92 16.81
C GLN A 160 -23.02 -9.41 15.89
N GLU A 161 -22.65 -10.25 14.92
CA GLU A 161 -23.63 -11.03 14.17
C GLU A 161 -23.83 -12.34 14.94
N THR A 162 -25.03 -12.42 15.53
CA THR A 162 -25.57 -13.56 16.26
C THR A 162 -25.65 -14.80 15.37
N VAL A 163 -24.86 -15.83 15.69
CA VAL A 163 -25.10 -17.21 15.28
C VAL A 163 -26.06 -17.86 16.30
N PRO A 164 -27.17 -18.49 15.88
CA PRO A 164 -28.02 -19.21 16.82
C PRO A 164 -27.36 -20.51 17.25
N ALA A 165 -27.52 -20.79 18.54
CA ALA A 165 -27.01 -21.93 19.27
C ALA A 165 -27.50 -23.28 18.71
N VAL A 166 -26.57 -24.24 18.62
CA VAL A 166 -26.85 -25.63 18.98
C VAL A 166 -25.75 -26.08 19.93
N GLU A 167 -26.21 -26.41 21.12
CA GLU A 167 -25.52 -26.91 22.30
C GLU A 167 -25.03 -28.34 22.10
N SER A 168 -23.77 -28.61 22.47
CA SER A 168 -23.33 -29.79 23.22
C SER A 168 -21.83 -29.70 23.51
N ALA A 169 -21.50 -29.61 24.81
CA ALA A 169 -20.14 -29.72 25.38
C ALA A 169 -19.93 -31.17 25.92
N PRO A 170 -18.85 -31.54 26.66
CA PRO A 170 -17.61 -30.81 26.99
C PRO A 170 -16.28 -31.64 27.01
N SER A 171 -15.18 -30.91 27.27
CA SER A 171 -13.95 -31.27 28.05
C SER A 171 -12.88 -32.16 27.36
N LEU A 172 -11.56 -32.02 27.52
CA LEU A 172 -10.64 -31.65 28.63
C LEU A 172 -9.30 -31.12 28.04
N SER A 173 -8.72 -30.02 28.53
CA SER A 173 -7.60 -29.93 29.51
C SER A 173 -6.16 -29.96 28.95
N SER A 174 -5.35 -29.03 29.49
CA SER A 174 -3.87 -28.95 29.54
C SER A 174 -3.19 -28.51 28.24
N GLY A 175 -2.39 -27.44 28.15
CA GLY A 175 -1.53 -26.77 29.12
C GLY A 175 -0.09 -26.85 28.60
N LEU A 176 0.67 -25.74 28.68
CA LEU A 176 2.15 -25.61 28.73
C LEU A 176 2.86 -24.69 27.71
N THR A 177 3.20 -23.52 28.25
CA THR A 177 4.51 -22.82 28.29
C THR A 177 4.99 -21.89 27.16
N THR A 178 5.00 -20.62 27.54
CA THR A 178 5.58 -19.39 27.00
C THR A 178 7.12 -19.31 26.94
N LYS A 179 7.86 -20.43 26.81
CA LYS A 179 9.34 -20.40 26.89
C LYS A 179 10.10 -20.63 25.57
N ALA A 180 9.41 -20.67 24.43
CA ALA A 180 10.04 -20.93 23.12
C ALA A 180 10.32 -19.67 22.27
N MET A 181 9.82 -18.49 22.67
CA MET A 181 9.90 -17.27 21.86
C MET A 181 11.19 -16.45 22.02
N GLU A 182 12.06 -16.79 22.97
CA GLU A 182 13.24 -15.96 23.29
C GLU A 182 14.56 -16.45 22.64
N GLN A 183 14.55 -17.58 21.91
CA GLN A 183 15.77 -18.16 21.34
C GLN A 183 15.95 -17.96 19.82
N LEU A 184 15.04 -17.25 19.13
CA LEU A 184 15.15 -17.00 17.69
C LEU A 184 15.76 -15.64 17.31
N SER A 185 16.08 -14.78 18.28
CA SER A 185 16.59 -13.42 18.01
C SER A 185 18.12 -13.32 17.82
N THR A 186 18.85 -14.44 17.87
CA THR A 186 20.32 -14.46 17.77
C THR A 186 20.89 -15.04 16.48
N GLN A 187 20.10 -15.20 15.41
CA GLN A 187 20.67 -15.58 14.11
C GLN A 187 20.91 -14.40 13.17
N THR A 188 22.19 -14.28 12.79
CA THR A 188 22.83 -13.31 11.90
C THR A 188 22.20 -13.32 10.50
N PRO A 189 21.98 -12.16 9.84
CA PRO A 189 21.30 -12.11 8.55
C PRO A 189 22.18 -12.69 7.43
N LEU A 190 21.62 -13.65 6.69
CA LEU A 190 22.25 -14.26 5.52
C LEU A 190 22.40 -13.20 4.41
N GLN A 191 23.64 -12.94 4.01
CA GLN A 191 23.94 -12.04 2.89
C GLN A 191 23.52 -12.68 1.57
N LEU A 192 22.67 -11.99 0.83
CA LEU A 192 22.14 -12.40 -0.46
C LEU A 192 23.07 -11.88 -1.57
N THR A 193 24.02 -12.70 -2.02
CA THR A 193 24.85 -12.40 -3.19
C THR A 193 24.13 -12.87 -4.45
N TRP A 194 23.81 -11.95 -5.36
CA TRP A 194 23.28 -12.27 -6.68
C TRP A 194 24.42 -12.55 -7.66
N PRO A 195 24.37 -13.62 -8.48
CA PRO A 195 25.30 -13.79 -9.60
C PRO A 195 24.86 -12.92 -10.78
N GLU A 196 25.77 -12.12 -11.31
CA GLU A 196 25.61 -11.42 -12.59
C GLU A 196 25.60 -12.41 -13.75
N GLN A 197 24.65 -12.22 -14.68
CA GLN A 197 24.79 -12.57 -16.10
C GLN A 197 24.26 -11.41 -16.93
#